data_AF-A0A946ZD18-F1
#
_entry.id   AF-A0A946ZD18-F1
#
_cell.length_a   1.000
_cell.length_b   1.000
_cell.length_c   1.000
_cell.angle_alpha   90.00
_cell.angle_beta   90.00
_cell.angle_gamma   90.00
#
_symmetry.space_group_name_H-M   'P 1'
#
loop_
_entity.id
_entity.type
_entity.pdbx_description
1 polymer ?
#
loop_
_entity_poly.entity_id
_entity_poly.type
_entity_poly.pdbx_seq_one_letter_code
_entity_poly.pdbx_strand_id
1 'polypeptide(L)'
;VKRGSKLYRNSIDGLAKQNLDQLKKNKGNVYKLSTEVEDLRDHLFYFIKNLEDSSTEASNFYMNILGYLTDFTQSIEYITKISHKHVNNNHKKLKYNQVKDLTEINSDLEKLLSSTKQAYDNRSFEEIGLILDKKQELYDRVSEKIAVQIARTREEDSSPKNTTLYFSILLETKDLITATNNLLQEYYDKADLYNDPAIVPVESAEVEE
;
A
#
# COMPACT_ATOMS: atom_id res chain seq x y z
N VAL A 1 -4.92 -1.00 5.70
CA VAL A 1 -4.26 -2.21 5.15
C VAL A 1 -5.18 -3.19 4.38
N LYS A 2 -6.14 -3.90 5.01
CA LYS A 2 -7.02 -4.90 4.32
C LYS A 2 -7.74 -4.38 3.07
N ARG A 3 -8.31 -3.17 3.16
CA ARG A 3 -8.98 -2.52 2.02
C ARG A 3 -8.00 -2.24 0.88
N GLY A 4 -6.81 -1.73 1.18
CA GLY A 4 -5.75 -1.49 0.19
C GLY A 4 -5.33 -2.75 -0.57
N SER A 5 -5.05 -3.83 0.17
CA SER A 5 -4.73 -5.14 -0.41
C SER A 5 -5.80 -5.60 -1.42
N LYS A 6 -7.09 -5.52 -1.05
CA LYS A 6 -8.21 -5.86 -1.96
C LYS A 6 -8.24 -4.98 -3.20
N LEU A 7 -7.99 -3.68 -3.08
CA LEU A 7 -7.98 -2.73 -4.19
C LEU A 7 -6.82 -3.02 -5.16
N TYR A 8 -5.63 -3.29 -4.63
CA TYR A 8 -4.47 -3.70 -5.42
C TYR A 8 -4.77 -4.98 -6.20
N ARG A 9 -5.22 -6.05 -5.52
CA ARG A 9 -5.58 -7.32 -6.17
C ARG A 9 -6.60 -7.12 -7.27
N ASN A 10 -7.66 -6.36 -7.01
CA ASN A 10 -8.70 -6.11 -8.00
C ASN A 10 -8.17 -5.39 -9.27
N SER A 11 -7.13 -4.57 -9.14
CA SER A 11 -6.47 -3.93 -10.29
C SER A 11 -5.68 -4.95 -11.10
N ILE A 12 -4.92 -5.83 -10.45
CA ILE A 12 -4.16 -6.91 -11.11
C ILE A 12 -5.11 -7.91 -11.79
N ASP A 13 -6.12 -8.39 -11.09
CA ASP A 13 -7.15 -9.30 -11.63
C ASP A 13 -7.91 -8.68 -12.80
N GLY A 14 -8.27 -7.40 -12.67
CA GLY A 14 -8.97 -6.65 -13.70
C GLY A 14 -8.14 -6.53 -14.97
N LEU A 15 -6.83 -6.27 -14.85
CA LEU A 15 -5.90 -6.25 -15.98
C LEU A 15 -5.75 -7.62 -16.63
N ALA A 16 -5.51 -8.66 -15.82
CA ALA A 16 -5.31 -10.04 -16.29
C ALA A 16 -6.52 -10.53 -17.09
N LYS A 17 -7.73 -10.24 -16.61
CA LYS A 17 -9.00 -10.68 -17.21
C LYS A 17 -9.57 -9.69 -18.22
N GLN A 18 -8.95 -8.52 -18.41
CA GLN A 18 -9.50 -7.39 -19.18
C GLN A 18 -10.92 -7.00 -18.73
N ASN A 19 -11.16 -7.04 -17.42
CA ASN A 19 -12.47 -6.79 -16.83
C ASN A 19 -12.65 -5.30 -16.54
N LEU A 20 -13.21 -4.56 -17.51
CA LEU A 20 -13.44 -3.12 -17.41
C LEU A 20 -14.41 -2.76 -16.27
N ASP A 21 -15.48 -3.53 -16.08
CA ASP A 21 -16.48 -3.26 -15.04
C ASP A 21 -15.89 -3.39 -13.64
N GLN A 22 -15.06 -4.42 -13.43
CA GLN A 22 -14.33 -4.58 -12.17
C GLN A 22 -13.39 -3.39 -11.94
N LEU A 23 -12.62 -2.98 -12.95
CA LEU A 23 -11.71 -1.84 -12.84
C LEU A 23 -12.45 -0.53 -12.58
N LYS A 24 -13.62 -0.33 -13.20
CA LYS A 24 -14.47 0.86 -12.99
C LYS A 24 -15.00 0.90 -11.56
N LYS A 25 -15.49 -0.22 -11.03
CA LYS A 25 -15.90 -0.35 -9.63
C LYS A 25 -14.73 -0.12 -8.68
N ASN A 26 -13.56 -0.68 -8.99
CA ASN A 26 -12.37 -0.56 -8.17
C ASN A 26 -11.92 0.91 -8.07
N LYS A 27 -11.94 1.65 -9.18
CA LYS A 27 -11.65 3.10 -9.23
C LYS A 27 -12.54 3.90 -8.28
N GLY A 28 -13.84 3.59 -8.22
CA GLY A 28 -14.76 4.24 -7.27
C GLY A 28 -14.44 3.94 -5.81
N ASN A 29 -14.01 2.71 -5.50
CA ASN A 29 -13.66 2.32 -4.13
C ASN A 29 -12.32 2.90 -3.66
N VAL A 30 -11.36 3.02 -4.57
CA VAL A 30 -10.10 3.73 -4.37
C VAL A 30 -10.37 5.19 -4.08
N TYR A 31 -11.18 5.87 -4.90
CA TYR A 31 -11.50 7.28 -4.70
C TYR A 31 -12.03 7.55 -3.27
N LYS A 32 -12.95 6.72 -2.79
CA LYS A 32 -13.43 6.79 -1.41
C LYS A 32 -12.31 6.62 -0.37
N LEU A 33 -11.37 5.70 -0.61
CA LEU A 33 -10.25 5.49 0.31
C LEU A 33 -9.31 6.71 0.31
N SER A 34 -9.00 7.26 -0.87
CA SER A 34 -8.19 8.48 -0.99
C SER A 34 -8.85 9.64 -0.25
N THR A 35 -10.16 9.86 -0.43
CA THR A 35 -10.90 10.91 0.29
C THR A 35 -10.89 10.69 1.81
N GLU A 36 -11.09 9.47 2.29
CA GLU A 36 -11.00 9.19 3.74
C GLU A 36 -9.62 9.54 4.33
N VAL A 37 -8.54 9.28 3.59
CA VAL A 37 -7.17 9.63 4.03
C VAL A 37 -6.91 11.14 3.92
N GLU A 38 -7.43 11.79 2.88
CA GLU A 38 -7.39 13.26 2.74
C GLU A 38 -8.14 13.95 3.89
N ASP A 39 -9.33 13.46 4.24
CA ASP A 39 -10.10 13.98 5.38
C ASP A 39 -9.29 13.87 6.68
N LEU A 40 -8.62 12.74 6.94
CA LEU A 40 -7.77 12.59 8.12
C LEU A 40 -6.61 13.60 8.14
N ARG A 41 -6.01 13.89 6.98
CA ARG A 41 -4.95 14.88 6.84
C ARG A 41 -5.49 16.30 7.08
N ASP A 42 -6.67 16.62 6.58
CA ASP A 42 -7.26 17.95 6.74
C ASP A 42 -7.64 18.22 8.22
N HIS A 43 -7.93 17.16 8.99
CA HIS A 43 -8.14 17.25 10.45
C HIS A 43 -6.84 17.29 11.28
N LEU A 44 -5.66 17.12 10.67
CA LEU A 44 -4.37 17.08 11.39
C LEU A 44 -4.14 18.33 12.25
N PHE A 45 -4.46 19.51 11.72
CA PHE A 45 -4.30 20.77 12.46
C PHE A 45 -5.12 20.77 13.77
N TYR A 46 -6.38 20.33 13.70
CA TYR A 46 -7.26 20.27 14.85
C TYR A 46 -6.83 19.19 15.84
N PHE A 47 -6.35 18.05 15.35
CA PHE A 47 -5.78 16.99 16.18
C PHE A 47 -4.57 17.50 16.99
N ILE A 48 -3.59 18.13 16.34
CA ILE A 48 -2.40 18.70 17.01
C ILE A 48 -2.82 19.75 18.04
N LYS A 49 -3.78 20.62 17.72
CA LYS A 49 -4.24 21.68 18.61
C LYS A 49 -4.96 21.15 19.87
N ASN A 50 -5.66 20.02 19.75
CA ASN A 50 -6.48 19.44 20.82
C ASN A 50 -5.74 18.43 21.69
N LEU A 51 -4.51 18.06 21.33
CA LEU A 51 -3.66 17.27 22.19
C LEU A 51 -3.11 18.16 23.32
N GLU A 52 -3.90 18.34 24.39
CA GLU A 52 -3.46 18.97 25.64
C GLU A 52 -2.18 18.26 26.15
N ASP A 53 -1.13 19.04 26.43
CA ASP A 53 0.19 18.55 26.86
C ASP A 53 0.82 17.44 25.98
N SER A 54 0.49 17.36 24.68
CA SER A 54 1.24 16.45 23.80
C SER A 54 2.69 16.86 23.67
N SER A 55 3.56 15.91 23.98
CA SER A 55 4.95 16.00 23.58
C SER A 55 5.02 16.07 22.05
N THR A 56 5.95 16.88 21.53
CA THR A 56 6.22 17.06 20.08
C THR A 56 6.32 15.71 19.35
N GLU A 57 6.75 14.66 20.07
CA GLU A 57 6.89 13.29 19.61
C GLU A 57 5.57 12.63 19.20
N ALA A 58 4.47 12.85 19.93
CA ALA A 58 3.16 12.27 19.58
C ALA A 58 2.59 12.90 18.31
N SER A 59 2.76 14.22 18.16
CA SER A 59 2.38 14.95 16.94
C SER A 59 3.21 14.50 15.73
N ASN A 60 4.52 14.33 15.91
CA ASN A 60 5.41 13.82 14.85
C ASN A 60 5.04 12.38 14.45
N PHE A 61 4.78 11.49 15.42
CA PHE A 61 4.35 10.13 15.16
C PHE A 61 3.08 10.11 14.29
N TYR A 62 2.03 10.84 14.71
CA TYR A 62 0.78 10.88 13.96
C TYR A 62 0.96 11.48 12.55
N MET A 63 1.77 12.53 12.41
CA MET A 63 2.10 13.12 11.11
C MET A 63 2.79 12.12 10.18
N ASN A 64 3.75 11.35 10.68
CA ASN A 64 4.45 10.32 9.91
C ASN A 64 3.49 9.21 9.46
N ILE A 65 2.64 8.71 10.37
CA ILE A 65 1.61 7.69 10.05
C ILE A 65 0.68 8.17 8.93
N LEU A 66 0.19 9.42 9.00
CA LEU A 66 -0.65 9.98 7.94
C LEU A 66 0.09 10.15 6.62
N GLY A 67 1.36 10.54 6.65
CA GLY A 67 2.22 10.61 5.46
C GLY A 67 2.31 9.24 4.76
N TYR A 68 2.67 8.21 5.51
CA TYR A 68 2.80 6.86 4.95
C TYR A 68 1.47 6.27 4.47
N LEU A 69 0.34 6.55 5.15
CA LEU A 69 -0.99 6.18 4.66
C LEU A 69 -1.37 6.90 3.36
N THR A 70 -0.96 8.15 3.22
CA THR A 70 -1.14 8.94 1.99
C THR A 70 -0.37 8.31 0.84
N ASP A 71 0.93 8.06 1.03
CA ASP A 71 1.79 7.44 0.00
C ASP A 71 1.25 6.07 -0.42
N PHE A 72 0.89 5.23 0.55
CA PHE A 72 0.29 3.92 0.31
C PHE A 72 -0.98 4.01 -0.56
N THR A 73 -1.85 4.98 -0.25
CA THR A 73 -3.14 5.14 -0.94
C THR A 73 -2.95 5.71 -2.34
N GLN A 74 -2.02 6.64 -2.52
CA GLN A 74 -1.67 7.23 -3.81
C GLN A 74 -1.13 6.20 -4.80
N SER A 75 -0.26 5.28 -4.36
CA SER A 75 0.23 4.21 -5.25
C SER A 75 -0.90 3.27 -5.69
N ILE A 76 -1.81 2.90 -4.80
CA ILE A 76 -3.00 2.09 -5.17
C ILE A 76 -3.88 2.85 -6.16
N GLU A 77 -4.08 4.15 -5.93
CA GLU A 77 -4.87 4.99 -6.80
C GLU A 77 -4.28 5.08 -8.20
N TYR A 78 -2.98 5.34 -8.28
CA TYR A 78 -2.27 5.42 -9.53
C TYR A 78 -2.36 4.10 -10.31
N ILE A 79 -2.03 2.96 -9.67
CA ILE A 79 -2.14 1.62 -10.27
C ILE A 79 -3.55 1.39 -10.80
N THR A 80 -4.58 1.71 -10.01
CA THR A 80 -5.98 1.50 -10.41
C THR A 80 -6.37 2.38 -11.61
N LYS A 81 -5.91 3.63 -11.62
CA LYS A 81 -6.17 4.60 -12.70
C LYS A 81 -5.52 4.17 -14.01
N ILE A 82 -4.24 3.78 -14.00
CA ILE A 82 -3.54 3.34 -15.20
C ILE A 82 -4.09 2.00 -15.71
N SER A 83 -4.48 1.10 -14.80
CA SER A 83 -5.09 -0.19 -15.11
C SER A 83 -6.42 -0.02 -15.84
N HIS A 84 -7.31 0.79 -15.27
CA HIS A 84 -8.59 1.14 -15.90
C HIS A 84 -8.38 1.81 -17.27
N LYS A 85 -7.51 2.83 -17.35
CA LYS A 85 -7.24 3.56 -18.60
C LYS A 85 -6.75 2.62 -19.70
N HIS A 86 -5.89 1.66 -19.37
CA HIS A 86 -5.35 0.71 -20.33
C HIS A 86 -6.42 -0.18 -20.96
N VAL A 87 -7.26 -0.80 -20.13
CA VAL A 87 -8.36 -1.68 -20.60
C VAL A 87 -9.43 -0.87 -21.32
N ASN A 88 -9.81 0.28 -20.77
CA ASN A 88 -10.83 1.17 -21.38
C ASN A 88 -10.43 1.65 -22.78
N ASN A 89 -9.13 1.80 -23.03
CA ASN A 89 -8.61 2.22 -24.33
C ASN A 89 -8.36 1.05 -25.30
N ASN A 90 -8.83 -0.16 -24.97
CA ASN A 90 -8.66 -1.37 -25.77
C ASN A 90 -7.20 -1.65 -26.13
N HIS A 91 -6.25 -1.29 -25.26
CA HIS A 91 -4.85 -1.60 -25.49
C HIS A 91 -4.60 -3.11 -25.41
N LYS A 92 -3.55 -3.58 -26.09
CA LYS A 92 -3.13 -5.00 -26.04
C LYS A 92 -2.96 -5.46 -24.58
N LYS A 93 -3.37 -6.70 -24.31
CA LYS A 93 -3.21 -7.35 -23.01
C LYS A 93 -1.72 -7.49 -22.66
N LEU A 94 -1.42 -7.44 -21.36
CA LEU A 94 -0.09 -7.80 -20.85
C LEU A 94 0.30 -9.21 -21.31
N LYS A 95 1.60 -9.43 -21.53
CA LYS A 95 2.13 -10.75 -21.85
C LYS A 95 1.89 -11.71 -20.67
N TYR A 96 1.76 -13.01 -20.95
CA TYR A 96 1.49 -14.03 -19.93
C TYR A 96 2.50 -13.98 -18.76
N ASN A 97 3.79 -13.85 -19.07
CA ASN A 97 4.83 -13.72 -18.06
C ASN A 97 4.66 -12.49 -17.15
N GLN A 98 4.28 -11.33 -17.71
CA GLN A 98 4.00 -10.12 -16.93
C GLN A 98 2.79 -10.32 -16.02
N VAL A 99 1.71 -10.95 -16.51
CA VAL A 99 0.53 -11.27 -15.68
C VAL A 99 0.89 -12.23 -14.56
N LYS A 100 1.68 -13.26 -14.87
CA LYS A 100 2.18 -14.22 -13.87
C LYS A 100 3.01 -13.51 -12.80
N ASP A 101 3.98 -12.70 -13.20
CA ASP A 101 4.84 -11.92 -12.30
C ASP A 101 4.00 -11.04 -11.36
N LEU A 102 3.03 -10.28 -11.91
CA LEU A 102 2.14 -9.43 -11.10
C LEU A 102 1.23 -10.23 -10.15
N THR A 103 0.77 -11.40 -10.57
CA THR A 103 -0.10 -12.26 -9.73
C THR A 103 0.68 -12.84 -8.55
N GLU A 104 1.92 -13.24 -8.78
CA GLU A 104 2.81 -13.72 -7.71
C GLU A 104 3.17 -12.58 -6.74
N ILE A 105 3.56 -11.41 -7.25
CA ILE A 105 3.83 -10.22 -6.43
C ILE A 105 2.58 -9.85 -5.60
N ASN A 106 1.39 -9.89 -6.21
CA ASN A 106 0.14 -9.65 -5.49
C ASN A 106 -0.02 -10.64 -4.31
N SER A 107 0.22 -11.94 -4.53
CA SER A 107 0.09 -12.96 -3.48
C SER A 107 1.01 -12.67 -2.30
N ASP A 108 2.26 -12.29 -2.58
CA ASP A 108 3.24 -11.99 -1.52
C ASP A 108 2.94 -10.67 -0.82
N LEU A 109 2.47 -9.65 -1.56
CA LEU A 109 1.99 -8.41 -0.98
C LEU A 109 0.76 -8.63 -0.08
N GLU A 110 -0.18 -9.49 -0.46
CA GLU A 110 -1.34 -9.84 0.36
C GLU A 110 -0.92 -10.51 1.67
N LYS A 111 0.06 -11.43 1.63
CA LYS A 111 0.62 -12.05 2.84
C LYS A 111 1.31 -11.03 3.73
N LEU A 112 2.12 -10.14 3.15
CA LEU A 112 2.80 -9.06 3.88
C LEU A 112 1.78 -8.19 4.61
N LEU A 113 0.81 -7.64 3.87
CA LEU A 113 -0.22 -6.76 4.43
C LEU A 113 -1.13 -7.47 5.44
N SER A 114 -1.41 -8.76 5.26
CA SER A 114 -2.14 -9.55 6.26
C SER A 114 -1.34 -9.73 7.55
N SER A 115 -0.04 -10.02 7.43
CA SER A 115 0.86 -10.16 8.58
C SER A 115 1.02 -8.82 9.31
N THR A 116 1.18 -7.71 8.57
CA THR A 116 1.20 -6.34 9.12
C THR A 116 -0.04 -6.06 9.95
N LYS A 117 -1.22 -6.40 9.44
CA LYS A 117 -2.48 -6.22 10.17
C LYS A 117 -2.49 -7.05 11.45
N GLN A 118 -2.11 -8.32 11.36
CA GLN A 118 -2.09 -9.23 12.52
C GLN A 118 -1.14 -8.71 13.60
N ALA A 119 0.08 -8.31 13.24
CA ALA A 119 1.05 -7.80 14.20
C ALA A 119 0.58 -6.52 14.89
N TYR A 120 -0.10 -5.64 14.15
CA TYR A 120 -0.75 -4.45 14.72
C TYR A 120 -1.90 -4.81 15.66
N ASP A 121 -2.81 -5.70 15.25
CA ASP A 121 -3.96 -6.14 16.06
C ASP A 121 -3.48 -6.84 17.36
N ASN A 122 -2.38 -7.59 17.28
CA ASN A 122 -1.77 -8.30 18.41
C ASN A 122 -0.86 -7.41 19.27
N ARG A 123 -0.56 -6.18 18.84
CA ARG A 123 0.48 -5.31 19.43
C ARG A 123 1.83 -6.03 19.61
N SER A 124 2.20 -6.90 18.67
CA SER A 124 3.38 -7.76 18.80
C SER A 124 4.58 -7.20 18.03
N PHE A 125 5.52 -6.58 18.75
CA PHE A 125 6.76 -6.04 18.17
C PHE A 125 7.68 -7.12 17.60
N GLU A 126 7.67 -8.32 18.18
CA GLU A 126 8.40 -9.47 17.64
C GLU A 126 7.86 -9.85 16.24
N GLU A 127 6.53 -9.91 16.08
CA GLU A 127 5.91 -10.16 14.77
C GLU A 127 6.26 -9.06 13.77
N ILE A 128 6.33 -7.79 14.21
CA ILE A 128 6.74 -6.67 13.35
C ILE A 128 8.19 -6.84 12.87
N GLY A 129 9.12 -7.21 13.75
CA GLY A 129 10.51 -7.49 13.39
C GLY A 129 10.61 -8.54 12.28
N LEU A 130 9.89 -9.66 12.41
CA LEU A 130 9.85 -10.71 11.39
C LEU A 130 9.22 -10.27 10.06
N ILE A 131 8.29 -9.31 10.10
CA ILE A 131 7.64 -8.77 8.90
C ILE A 131 8.59 -7.84 8.14
N LEU A 132 9.41 -7.06 8.85
CA LEU A 132 10.41 -6.17 8.24
C LEU A 132 11.39 -6.95 7.36
N ASP A 133 11.82 -8.14 7.80
CA ASP A 133 12.70 -9.02 7.00
C ASP A 133 12.00 -9.53 5.72
N LYS A 134 10.79 -10.09 5.84
CA LYS A 134 10.01 -10.59 4.68
C LYS A 134 9.71 -9.50 3.65
N LYS A 135 9.61 -8.26 4.09
CA LYS A 135 9.38 -7.12 3.21
C LYS A 135 10.56 -6.88 2.28
N GLN A 136 11.79 -7.03 2.77
CA GLN A 136 12.99 -6.82 1.97
C GLN A 136 13.05 -7.84 0.82
N GLU A 137 12.73 -9.11 1.10
CA GLU A 137 12.63 -10.16 0.08
C GLU A 137 11.63 -9.79 -1.04
N LEU A 138 10.45 -9.27 -0.67
CA LEU A 138 9.45 -8.83 -1.65
C LEU A 138 9.96 -7.64 -2.47
N TYR A 139 10.57 -6.65 -1.83
CA TYR A 139 11.13 -5.48 -2.51
C TYR A 139 12.22 -5.86 -3.53
N ASP A 140 13.10 -6.78 -3.16
CA ASP A 140 14.17 -7.27 -4.03
C ASP A 140 13.62 -8.08 -5.20
N ARG A 141 12.59 -8.90 -4.96
CA ARG A 141 11.88 -9.60 -6.04
C ARG A 141 11.24 -8.64 -7.04
N VAL A 142 10.58 -7.58 -6.59
CA VAL A 142 10.03 -6.56 -7.50
C VAL A 142 11.16 -5.87 -8.29
N SER A 143 12.27 -5.57 -7.63
CA SER A 143 13.46 -4.96 -8.27
C SER A 143 14.07 -5.87 -9.33
N GLU A 144 14.14 -7.18 -9.08
CA GLU A 144 14.56 -8.17 -10.07
C GLU A 144 13.63 -8.18 -11.29
N LYS A 145 12.30 -8.15 -11.09
CA LYS A 145 11.34 -8.07 -12.21
C LYS A 145 11.49 -6.81 -13.04
N ILE A 146 11.83 -5.68 -12.43
CA ILE A 146 12.17 -4.44 -13.14
C ILE A 146 13.42 -4.65 -14.00
N ALA A 147 14.49 -5.21 -13.44
CA ALA A 147 15.73 -5.47 -14.17
C ALA A 147 15.51 -6.41 -15.37
N VAL A 148 14.75 -7.49 -15.17
CA VAL A 148 14.34 -8.41 -16.24
C VAL A 148 13.54 -7.69 -17.32
N GLN A 149 12.62 -6.80 -16.94
CA GLN A 149 11.84 -6.03 -17.90
C GLN A 149 12.70 -5.03 -18.68
N ILE A 150 13.71 -4.41 -18.06
CA ILE A 150 14.67 -3.53 -18.76
C ILE A 150 15.42 -4.30 -19.85
N ALA A 151 15.91 -5.50 -19.54
CA ALA A 151 16.59 -6.36 -20.52
C ALA A 151 15.65 -6.72 -21.69
N ARG A 152 14.44 -7.20 -21.40
CA ARG A 152 13.43 -7.56 -22.42
C ARG A 152 13.07 -6.40 -23.34
N THR A 153 12.97 -5.19 -22.80
CA THR A 153 12.64 -4.00 -23.61
C THR A 153 13.73 -3.63 -24.61
N ARG A 154 14.99 -4.05 -24.38
CA ARG A 154 16.10 -3.82 -25.31
C ARG A 154 16.23 -4.89 -26.40
N GLU A 155 15.79 -6.11 -26.10
CA GLU A 155 16.01 -7.29 -26.97
C GLU A 155 14.78 -7.70 -27.77
N GLU A 156 13.57 -7.47 -27.24
CA GLU A 156 12.33 -7.92 -27.87
C GLU A 156 11.50 -6.74 -28.40
N ASP A 157 10.86 -6.97 -29.55
CA ASP A 157 9.82 -6.07 -30.03
C ASP A 157 8.60 -6.13 -29.08
N SER A 158 8.43 -5.06 -28.30
CA SER A 158 7.41 -4.98 -27.24
C SER A 158 6.57 -3.73 -27.42
N SER A 159 5.26 -3.83 -27.16
CA SER A 159 4.38 -2.66 -27.27
C SER A 159 4.77 -1.61 -26.23
N PRO A 160 5.12 -0.37 -26.62
CA PRO A 160 5.54 0.67 -25.67
C PRO A 160 4.52 0.90 -24.56
N LYS A 161 3.23 0.90 -24.90
CA LYS A 161 2.12 1.06 -23.94
C LYS A 161 2.04 -0.06 -22.91
N ASN A 162 2.29 -1.31 -23.32
CA ASN A 162 2.28 -2.46 -22.40
C ASN A 162 3.50 -2.43 -21.48
N THR A 163 4.67 -2.15 -22.06
CA THR A 163 5.92 -2.01 -21.34
C THR A 163 5.84 -0.90 -20.28
N THR A 164 5.36 0.29 -20.67
CA THR A 164 5.14 1.41 -19.72
C THR A 164 4.14 1.04 -18.63
N LEU A 165 2.99 0.41 -18.96
CA LEU A 165 2.03 -0.01 -17.95
C LEU A 165 2.67 -0.94 -16.92
N TYR A 166 3.39 -1.97 -17.39
CA TYR A 166 4.00 -2.94 -16.50
C TYR A 166 5.08 -2.31 -15.60
N PHE A 167 5.95 -1.46 -16.16
CA PHE A 167 6.91 -0.70 -15.35
C PHE A 167 6.25 0.17 -14.31
N SER A 168 5.22 0.93 -14.69
CA SER A 168 4.47 1.77 -13.77
C SER A 168 3.88 0.97 -12.62
N ILE A 169 3.32 -0.21 -12.88
CA ILE A 169 2.79 -1.06 -11.80
C ILE A 169 3.90 -1.55 -10.87
N LEU A 170 5.05 -2.00 -11.40
CA LEU A 170 6.16 -2.48 -10.58
C LEU A 170 6.76 -1.37 -9.71
N LEU A 171 6.96 -0.17 -10.26
CA LEU A 171 7.50 0.98 -9.54
C LEU A 171 6.57 1.38 -8.39
N GLU A 172 5.28 1.56 -8.67
CA GLU A 172 4.29 1.90 -7.65
C GLU A 172 4.10 0.78 -6.62
N THR A 173 4.35 -0.47 -7.00
CA THR A 173 4.37 -1.57 -6.03
C THR A 173 5.57 -1.45 -5.08
N LYS A 174 6.74 -1.02 -5.56
CA LYS A 174 7.89 -0.72 -4.69
C LYS A 174 7.59 0.43 -3.74
N ASP A 175 6.95 1.48 -4.23
CA ASP A 175 6.58 2.64 -3.43
C ASP A 175 5.56 2.24 -2.36
N LEU A 176 4.55 1.45 -2.71
CA LEU A 176 3.58 0.87 -1.77
C LEU A 176 4.24 0.00 -0.70
N ILE A 177 5.19 -0.86 -1.08
CA ILE A 177 5.97 -1.68 -0.13
C ILE A 177 6.79 -0.79 0.81
N THR A 178 7.38 0.29 0.29
CA THR A 178 8.18 1.24 1.05
C THR A 178 7.31 2.03 2.04
N ALA A 179 6.15 2.52 1.63
CA ALA A 179 5.19 3.18 2.52
C ALA A 179 4.73 2.23 3.64
N THR A 180 4.47 0.96 3.31
CA THR A 180 4.13 -0.08 4.31
C THR A 180 5.28 -0.31 5.29
N ASN A 181 6.53 -0.31 4.82
CA ASN A 181 7.70 -0.40 5.68
C ASN A 181 7.77 0.73 6.68
N ASN A 182 7.66 1.95 6.19
CA ASN A 182 7.90 3.12 7.01
C ASN A 182 6.81 3.23 8.08
N LEU A 183 5.57 2.85 7.74
CA LEU A 183 4.49 2.69 8.70
C LEU A 183 4.83 1.67 9.80
N LEU A 184 5.33 0.49 9.43
CA LEU A 184 5.70 -0.56 10.39
C LEU A 184 6.91 -0.16 11.24
N GLN A 185 7.92 0.45 10.62
CA GLN A 185 9.13 0.89 11.28
C GLN A 185 8.82 2.00 12.28
N GLU A 186 8.01 2.98 11.91
CA GLU A 186 7.55 4.03 12.83
C GLU A 186 6.84 3.41 14.04
N TYR A 187 5.99 2.40 13.83
CA TYR A 187 5.35 1.68 14.93
C TYR A 187 6.36 0.89 15.79
N TYR A 188 7.31 0.21 15.16
CA TYR A 188 8.34 -0.58 15.83
C TYR A 188 9.30 0.27 16.66
N ASP A 189 9.73 1.41 16.13
CA ASP A 189 10.64 2.34 16.81
C ASP A 189 9.98 3.02 18.02
N LYS A 190 8.64 3.02 18.06
CA LYS A 190 7.85 3.46 19.22
C LYS A 190 7.49 2.31 20.16
N ALA A 191 8.08 1.12 20.03
CA ALA A 191 7.83 0.00 20.94
C ALA A 191 8.03 0.35 22.41
N ASP A 192 9.07 1.15 22.72
CA ASP A 192 9.33 1.62 24.07
C ASP A 192 8.29 2.63 24.58
N LEU A 193 7.63 3.34 23.67
CA LEU A 193 6.53 4.29 23.97
C LEU A 193 5.17 3.61 24.14
N TYR A 194 5.01 2.34 23.73
CA TYR A 194 3.74 1.61 23.91
C TYR A 194 3.46 1.19 25.35
N ASN A 195 4.44 1.38 26.24
CA ASN A 195 4.25 1.33 27.69
C ASN A 195 3.79 2.70 28.27
N ASP A 196 3.69 3.76 27.44
CA ASP A 196 3.20 5.08 27.82
C ASP A 196 1.68 5.19 27.55
N PRO A 197 0.85 5.38 28.60
CA PRO A 197 -0.61 5.52 28.48
C PRO A 197 -1.07 6.65 27.56
N ALA A 198 -0.23 7.68 27.31
CA ALA A 198 -0.58 8.84 26.50
C ALA A 198 -0.65 8.56 24.98
N ILE A 199 -0.12 7.43 24.52
CA ILE A 199 -0.04 7.05 23.09
C ILE A 199 -1.02 5.92 22.74
N VAL A 200 -1.65 5.30 23.75
CA VAL A 200 -2.74 4.34 23.55
C VAL A 200 -3.97 5.13 23.06
N PRO A 201 -4.54 4.84 21.87
CA PRO A 201 -5.85 5.37 21.53
C PRO A 201 -6.79 4.89 22.62
N VAL A 202 -7.37 5.82 23.39
CA VAL A 202 -8.32 5.56 24.47
C VAL A 202 -9.26 4.46 24.00
N GLU A 203 -9.05 3.26 24.56
CA GLU A 203 -9.91 2.12 24.32
C GLU A 203 -11.29 2.58 24.76
N SER A 204 -12.25 2.44 23.85
CA SER A 204 -13.65 2.75 24.04
C SER A 204 -14.04 2.57 25.50
N ALA A 205 -14.34 3.69 26.18
CA ALA A 205 -14.95 3.66 27.48
C ALA A 205 -16.06 2.61 27.43
N GLU A 206 -15.86 1.55 28.22
CA GLU A 206 -16.89 0.58 28.50
C GLU A 206 -18.12 1.39 28.90
N VAL A 207 -19.20 1.22 28.13
CA VAL A 207 -20.52 1.65 28.55
C VAL A 207 -20.86 0.75 29.72
N GLU A 208 -20.47 1.16 30.92
CA GLU A 208 -21.02 0.63 32.17
C GLU A 208 -22.53 0.98 32.21
N GLU A 209 -23.30 -0.08 32.48
CA GLU A 209 -24.75 -0.22 32.72
C GLU A 209 -25.69 1.00 32.66
#